data_AF-A0A1G6VEX8-F1
#
_entry.id   AF-A0A1G6VEX8-F1
#
_cell.length_a   1.000
_cell.length_b   1.000
_cell.length_c   1.000
_cell.angle_alpha   90.00
_cell.angle_beta   90.00
_cell.angle_gamma   90.00
#
_symmetry.space_group_name_H-M   'P 1'
#
loop_
_entity.id
_entity.type
_entity.pdbx_description
1 polymer ?
#
loop_
_entity_poly.entity_id
_entity_poly.type
_entity_poly.pdbx_seq_one_letter_code
_entity_poly.pdbx_strand_id
1 'polypeptide(L)'
;MHTLLSRTVRALGSNWDPVPRGTTDGRSHVPGVPDELAIEIDADGSPITVHEGHWFVCFVPGLQRQWWHRFANAKHKHVFAMRLVDDDTWLLMEPWWTRMMVNVLTLDEAIKFLRWGAVGNILKVREAIPGRGSQARGWSNCAVLISFLLGRSYWTWTPDGLYRRLKAEAEAEPIELTQFLCDHFQAVANRIADKTLKLLPRRNEEPLDEVLLGLGTAVMTAMMSSSAISLYKAAVSDSERFKDAAAAYWTFGPKRAMDRICEVLEDAKRRGEIKVDDCALSARRFVAMLRGDLLLEVVFGLRASPNPVEIHVHAMSVVAMFLRGACPAGRLQLVRVGT
;
A
#
# COMPACT_ATOMS: atom_id res chain seq x y z
N MET A 1 -48.36 9.53 34.11
CA MET A 1 -46.89 9.70 34.06
C MET A 1 -46.17 8.69 33.16
N HIS A 2 -46.72 7.51 32.85
CA HIS A 2 -46.10 6.53 31.93
C HIS A 2 -46.21 6.85 30.43
N THR A 3 -47.15 7.71 30.01
CA THR A 3 -47.44 8.01 28.60
C THR A 3 -46.66 9.19 28.01
N LEU A 4 -46.10 10.06 28.87
CA LEU A 4 -45.26 11.17 28.42
C LEU A 4 -43.82 10.71 28.12
N LEU A 5 -43.25 9.84 28.96
CA LEU A 5 -41.91 9.26 28.74
C LEU A 5 -41.83 8.42 27.43
N SER A 6 -42.89 7.70 27.06
CA SER A 6 -42.92 6.93 25.81
C SER A 6 -42.99 7.80 24.55
N ARG A 7 -43.56 9.01 24.63
CA ARG A 7 -43.59 9.97 23.52
C ARG A 7 -42.26 10.69 23.35
N THR A 8 -41.59 11.05 24.44
CA THR A 8 -40.28 11.72 24.38
C THR A 8 -39.18 10.76 23.87
N VAL A 9 -39.23 9.48 24.23
CA VAL A 9 -38.30 8.46 23.70
C VAL A 9 -38.59 8.13 22.23
N ARG A 10 -39.86 8.18 21.78
CA ARG A 10 -40.19 8.07 20.35
C ARG A 10 -39.72 9.29 19.55
N ALA A 11 -39.89 10.50 20.08
CA ALA A 11 -39.45 11.73 19.43
C ALA A 11 -37.90 11.80 19.30
N LEU A 12 -37.17 11.27 20.29
CA LEU A 12 -35.71 11.16 20.22
C LEU A 12 -35.21 10.02 19.30
N GLY A 13 -36.06 9.03 19.03
CA GLY A 13 -35.76 7.91 18.12
C GLY A 13 -36.29 8.10 16.68
N SER A 14 -36.99 9.21 16.40
CA SER A 14 -37.67 9.46 15.13
C SER A 14 -37.24 10.74 14.40
N ASN A 15 -36.06 11.30 14.70
CA ASN A 15 -35.42 12.25 13.78
C ASN A 15 -34.82 11.46 12.60
N TRP A 16 -35.73 10.91 11.79
CA TRP A 16 -35.48 10.53 10.39
C TRP A 16 -35.77 11.73 9.48
N ASP A 17 -35.44 12.95 9.92
CA ASP A 17 -35.30 14.01 8.94
C ASP A 17 -34.17 13.58 8.01
N PRO A 18 -34.38 13.55 6.69
CA PRO A 18 -33.28 13.34 5.77
C PRO A 18 -32.22 14.38 6.12
N VAL A 19 -30.97 13.94 6.34
CA VAL A 19 -29.83 14.85 6.42
C VAL A 19 -30.01 15.88 5.32
N PRO A 20 -30.04 17.19 5.61
CA PRO A 20 -30.24 18.21 4.58
C PRO A 20 -29.21 17.98 3.49
N ARG A 21 -29.68 17.44 2.36
CA ARG A 21 -28.91 17.33 1.13
C ARG A 21 -28.65 18.75 0.62
N GLY A 22 -27.56 18.94 -0.13
CA GLY A 22 -27.11 20.27 -0.56
C GLY A 22 -28.26 21.19 -0.96
N THR A 23 -28.18 22.46 -0.59
CA THR A 23 -29.22 23.45 -0.92
C THR A 23 -29.32 23.64 -2.43
N THR A 24 -30.43 24.18 -2.90
CA THR A 24 -30.69 24.37 -4.35
C THR A 24 -29.65 25.25 -5.05
N ASP A 25 -28.92 26.07 -4.30
CA ASP A 25 -27.84 26.93 -4.78
C ASP A 25 -26.43 26.40 -4.45
N GLY A 26 -26.32 25.20 -3.87
CA GLY A 26 -25.05 24.52 -3.60
C GLY A 26 -24.21 25.10 -2.46
N ARG A 27 -24.80 25.89 -1.54
CA ARG A 27 -24.08 26.56 -0.44
C ARG A 27 -24.54 26.14 0.94
N SER A 28 -23.64 26.16 1.93
CA SER A 28 -24.00 25.92 3.33
C SER A 28 -24.79 27.11 3.90
N HIS A 29 -26.10 26.97 4.05
CA HIS A 29 -26.95 27.99 4.66
C HIS A 29 -27.14 27.74 6.15
N VAL A 30 -26.22 28.25 6.96
CA VAL A 30 -26.34 28.23 8.43
C VAL A 30 -26.81 29.61 8.90
N PRO A 31 -27.98 29.72 9.56
CA PRO A 31 -28.48 31.00 10.06
C PRO A 31 -27.44 31.74 10.91
N GLY A 32 -27.13 32.99 10.55
CA GLY A 32 -26.15 33.83 11.26
C GLY A 32 -24.71 33.75 10.73
N VAL A 33 -24.44 32.94 9.71
CA VAL A 33 -23.15 32.93 9.00
C VAL A 33 -23.24 33.87 7.79
N PRO A 34 -22.34 34.87 7.65
CA PRO A 34 -22.27 35.73 6.46
C PRO A 34 -22.08 34.94 5.16
N ASP A 35 -22.71 35.36 4.07
CA ASP A 35 -22.65 34.68 2.76
C ASP A 35 -21.22 34.54 2.22
N GLU A 36 -20.32 35.44 2.60
CA GLU A 36 -18.89 35.40 2.23
C GLU A 36 -18.14 34.21 2.87
N LEU A 37 -18.67 33.70 3.99
CA LEU A 37 -18.15 32.55 4.73
C LEU A 37 -18.95 31.26 4.43
N ALA A 38 -19.96 31.35 3.56
CA ALA A 38 -20.72 30.17 3.12
C ALA A 38 -19.82 29.29 2.24
N ILE A 39 -19.77 28.00 2.58
CA ILE A 39 -18.95 27.01 1.88
C ILE A 39 -19.81 26.32 0.83
N GLU A 40 -19.26 26.08 -0.35
CA GLU A 40 -19.91 25.24 -1.37
C GLU A 40 -19.99 23.80 -0.87
N ILE A 41 -21.17 23.20 -0.96
CA ILE A 41 -21.43 21.82 -0.54
C ILE A 41 -21.97 21.01 -1.71
N ASP A 42 -21.63 19.73 -1.74
CA ASP A 42 -22.15 18.80 -2.72
C ASP A 42 -23.59 18.34 -2.40
N ALA A 43 -24.10 17.43 -3.24
CA ALA A 43 -25.45 16.88 -3.09
C ALA A 43 -25.68 16.14 -1.75
N ASP A 44 -24.62 15.68 -1.09
CA ASP A 44 -24.67 15.00 0.20
C ASP A 44 -24.39 15.95 1.37
N GLY A 45 -24.22 17.25 1.11
CA GLY A 45 -23.98 18.28 2.11
C GLY A 45 -22.53 18.36 2.57
N SER A 46 -21.59 17.76 1.83
CA SER A 46 -20.16 17.79 2.14
C SER A 46 -19.45 18.95 1.45
N PRO A 47 -18.53 19.67 2.12
CA PRO A 47 -17.65 20.66 1.48
C PRO A 47 -16.75 20.07 0.39
N ILE A 48 -16.48 18.77 0.43
CA ILE A 48 -15.65 18.05 -0.53
C ILE A 48 -16.36 16.76 -0.89
N THR A 49 -16.54 16.50 -2.18
CA THR A 49 -17.10 15.23 -2.65
C THR A 49 -16.16 14.08 -2.31
N VAL A 50 -16.69 13.12 -1.54
CA VAL A 50 -15.99 11.90 -1.15
C VAL A 50 -16.58 10.72 -1.91
N HIS A 51 -15.72 9.95 -2.57
CA HIS A 51 -16.14 8.71 -3.23
C HIS A 51 -16.04 7.53 -2.28
N GLU A 52 -16.92 6.54 -2.47
CA GLU A 52 -16.95 5.32 -1.67
C GLU A 52 -15.63 4.55 -1.79
N GLY A 53 -15.03 4.24 -0.64
CA GLY A 53 -13.85 3.39 -0.51
C GLY A 53 -14.16 1.99 0.04
N HIS A 54 -13.14 1.15 0.00
CA HIS A 54 -13.16 -0.17 0.65
C HIS A 54 -12.32 -0.14 1.92
N TRP A 55 -12.89 -0.65 3.01
CA TRP A 55 -12.25 -0.79 4.30
C TRP A 55 -11.99 -2.26 4.62
N PHE A 56 -10.79 -2.57 5.07
CA PHE A 56 -10.41 -3.80 5.74
C PHE A 56 -10.76 -3.68 7.22
N VAL A 57 -11.90 -4.23 7.60
CA VAL A 57 -12.40 -4.26 8.96
C VAL A 57 -11.81 -5.48 9.66
N CYS A 58 -10.95 -5.23 10.63
CA CYS A 58 -10.17 -6.26 11.32
C CYS A 58 -10.76 -6.53 12.71
N PHE A 59 -11.28 -7.73 12.90
CA PHE A 59 -11.78 -8.22 14.19
C PHE A 59 -10.71 -9.06 14.85
N VAL A 60 -10.31 -8.68 16.06
CA VAL A 60 -9.07 -9.18 16.65
C VAL A 60 -9.21 -9.61 18.11
N PRO A 61 -8.38 -10.57 18.56
CA PRO A 61 -8.27 -10.87 19.98
C PRO A 61 -7.61 -9.70 20.71
N GLY A 62 -7.88 -9.57 22.00
CA GLY A 62 -7.27 -8.54 22.83
C GLY A 62 -5.78 -8.81 23.07
N LEU A 63 -4.94 -7.77 22.98
CA LEU A 63 -3.49 -7.83 23.19
C LEU A 63 -3.09 -8.04 24.66
N GLN A 64 -3.95 -7.64 25.60
CA GLN A 64 -3.74 -7.81 27.03
C GLN A 64 -4.94 -8.51 27.67
N ARG A 65 -4.70 -9.39 28.63
CA ARG A 65 -5.77 -10.10 29.33
C ARG A 65 -6.61 -9.14 30.18
N GLN A 66 -7.92 -9.09 29.92
CA GLN A 66 -8.87 -8.33 30.73
C GLN A 66 -9.86 -9.25 31.43
N TRP A 67 -10.43 -8.78 32.55
CA TRP A 67 -11.36 -9.57 33.37
C TRP A 67 -12.62 -9.98 32.58
N TRP A 68 -13.11 -9.12 31.70
CA TRP A 68 -14.30 -9.36 30.88
C TRP A 68 -14.04 -10.29 29.68
N HIS A 69 -12.79 -10.65 29.36
CA HIS A 69 -12.45 -11.52 28.23
C HIS A 69 -13.12 -12.89 28.27
N ARG A 70 -13.53 -13.37 29.44
CA ARG A 70 -14.23 -14.66 29.61
C ARG A 70 -15.68 -14.62 29.12
N PHE A 71 -16.25 -13.43 28.97
CA PHE A 71 -17.65 -13.19 28.59
C PHE A 71 -17.80 -12.68 27.16
N ALA A 72 -16.70 -12.56 26.41
CA ALA A 72 -16.67 -12.07 25.03
C ALA A 72 -16.05 -13.12 24.09
N ASN A 73 -16.38 -13.03 22.79
CA ASN A 73 -15.78 -13.92 21.78
C ASN A 73 -14.25 -13.79 21.81
N ALA A 74 -13.55 -14.91 21.93
CA ALA A 74 -12.10 -14.95 22.04
C ALA A 74 -11.38 -14.30 20.84
N LYS A 75 -11.95 -14.40 19.64
CA LYS A 75 -11.40 -13.85 18.39
C LYS A 75 -11.81 -12.41 18.11
N HIS A 76 -12.94 -11.94 18.68
CA HIS A 76 -13.54 -10.64 18.37
C HIS A 76 -13.69 -9.80 19.64
N LYS A 77 -12.56 -9.42 20.24
CA LYS A 77 -12.52 -8.59 21.45
C LYS A 77 -12.35 -7.11 21.13
N HIS A 78 -11.77 -6.81 19.98
CA HIS A 78 -11.58 -5.46 19.47
C HIS A 78 -11.82 -5.43 17.96
N VAL A 79 -12.10 -4.24 17.43
CA VAL A 79 -12.24 -4.01 15.99
C VAL A 79 -11.63 -2.67 15.63
N PHE A 80 -10.89 -2.65 14.52
CA PHE A 80 -10.37 -1.45 13.88
C PHE A 80 -10.58 -1.58 12.37
N ALA A 81 -10.34 -0.48 11.63
CA ALA A 81 -10.46 -0.48 10.18
C ALA A 81 -9.22 0.12 9.53
N MET A 82 -8.87 -0.41 8.36
CA MET A 82 -7.79 0.11 7.54
C MET A 82 -8.26 0.25 6.10
N ARG A 83 -7.73 1.20 5.35
CA ARG A 83 -7.96 1.25 3.90
C ARG A 83 -6.66 1.50 3.16
N LEU A 84 -6.54 0.87 2.01
CA LEU A 84 -5.48 1.15 1.05
C LEU A 84 -5.79 2.50 0.38
N VAL A 85 -4.85 3.45 0.46
CA VAL A 85 -4.99 4.78 -0.16
C VAL A 85 -4.32 4.80 -1.53
N ASP A 86 -3.15 4.18 -1.63
CA ASP A 86 -2.40 3.93 -2.86
C ASP A 86 -1.65 2.58 -2.74
N ASP A 87 -0.73 2.26 -3.66
CA ASP A 87 -0.06 0.95 -3.70
C ASP A 87 0.75 0.60 -2.42
N ASP A 88 1.23 1.60 -1.66
CA ASP A 88 2.09 1.40 -0.48
C ASP A 88 1.66 2.15 0.79
N THR A 89 0.59 2.93 0.69
CA THR A 89 0.08 3.78 1.75
C THR A 89 -1.25 3.26 2.27
N TRP A 90 -1.32 3.07 3.58
CA TRP A 90 -2.50 2.61 4.29
C TRP A 90 -2.99 3.65 5.27
N LEU A 91 -4.28 3.93 5.29
CA LEU A 91 -4.91 4.70 6.36
C LEU A 91 -5.41 3.74 7.42
N LEU A 92 -4.93 3.89 8.65
CA LEU A 92 -5.41 3.20 9.84
C LEU A 92 -6.41 4.09 10.58
N MET A 93 -7.55 3.50 10.95
CA MET A 93 -8.50 4.05 11.91
C MET A 93 -8.66 3.03 13.05
N GLU A 94 -8.07 3.36 14.19
CA GLU A 94 -7.99 2.47 15.34
C GLU A 94 -8.52 3.16 16.62
N PRO A 95 -9.74 2.81 17.05
CA PRO A 95 -10.33 3.33 18.27
C PRO A 95 -9.72 2.62 19.50
N TRP A 96 -8.55 3.09 19.94
CA TRP A 96 -7.89 2.59 21.14
C TRP A 96 -8.57 3.09 22.42
N TRP A 97 -8.38 2.38 23.54
CA TRP A 97 -9.12 2.63 24.79
C TRP A 97 -9.00 4.07 25.32
N THR A 98 -7.90 4.73 25.04
CA THR A 98 -7.60 6.09 25.53
C THR A 98 -7.57 7.15 24.44
N ARG A 99 -7.62 6.75 23.16
CA ARG A 99 -7.50 7.68 22.02
C ARG A 99 -8.00 7.05 20.73
N MET A 100 -8.56 7.89 19.86
CA MET A 100 -8.75 7.55 18.45
C MET A 100 -7.44 7.75 17.70
N MET A 101 -6.89 6.70 17.09
CA MET A 101 -5.70 6.80 16.26
C MET A 101 -6.11 6.83 14.79
N VAL A 102 -5.66 7.87 14.08
CA VAL A 102 -5.78 8.00 12.64
C VAL A 102 -4.36 8.22 12.12
N ASN A 103 -3.80 7.23 11.44
CA ASN A 103 -2.41 7.25 10.99
C ASN A 103 -2.30 6.80 9.54
N VAL A 104 -1.31 7.34 8.84
CA VAL A 104 -0.88 6.85 7.53
C VAL A 104 0.30 5.92 7.76
N LEU A 105 0.22 4.69 7.26
CA LEU A 105 1.18 3.61 7.47
C LEU A 105 1.80 3.19 6.13
N THR A 106 3.06 2.77 6.17
CA THR A 106 3.68 2.03 5.06
C THR A 106 3.12 0.60 4.99
N LEU A 107 3.33 -0.09 3.87
CA LEU A 107 2.91 -1.48 3.71
C LEU A 107 3.46 -2.42 4.81
N ASP A 108 4.74 -2.29 5.20
CA ASP A 108 5.34 -3.14 6.23
C ASP A 108 4.75 -2.88 7.63
N GLU A 109 4.37 -1.63 7.91
CA GLU A 109 3.63 -1.28 9.12
C GLU A 109 2.20 -1.83 9.08
N ALA A 110 1.52 -1.69 7.94
CA ALA A 110 0.17 -2.20 7.74
C ALA A 110 0.09 -3.72 7.88
N ILE A 111 1.10 -4.46 7.40
CA ILE A 111 1.18 -5.92 7.56
C ILE A 111 1.18 -6.33 9.03
N LYS A 112 1.76 -5.55 9.95
CA LYS A 112 1.71 -5.83 11.39
C LYS A 112 0.27 -5.85 11.91
N PHE A 113 -0.55 -4.88 11.47
CA PHE A 113 -1.97 -4.81 11.81
C PHE A 113 -2.79 -5.89 11.12
N LEU A 114 -2.57 -6.11 9.82
CA LEU A 114 -3.25 -7.17 9.07
C LEU A 114 -2.97 -8.55 9.66
N ARG A 115 -1.74 -8.81 10.12
CA ARG A 115 -1.38 -10.04 10.84
C ARG A 115 -2.19 -10.20 12.13
N TRP A 116 -2.40 -9.12 12.89
CA TRP A 116 -3.27 -9.15 14.06
C TRP A 116 -4.73 -9.42 13.67
N GLY A 117 -5.19 -8.79 12.58
CA GLY A 117 -6.47 -9.05 11.90
C GLY A 117 -6.69 -10.53 11.60
N ALA A 118 -5.69 -11.18 11.00
CA ALA A 118 -5.76 -12.57 10.58
C ALA A 118 -5.83 -13.58 11.75
N VAL A 119 -5.47 -13.19 12.98
CA VAL A 119 -5.69 -14.04 14.17
C VAL A 119 -7.19 -14.17 14.49
N GLY A 120 -7.97 -13.14 14.20
CA GLY A 120 -9.42 -13.17 14.28
C GLY A 120 -10.03 -13.33 12.88
N ASN A 121 -10.59 -12.25 12.33
CA ASN A 121 -11.16 -12.22 10.99
C ASN A 121 -11.00 -10.84 10.35
N ILE A 122 -10.79 -10.81 9.04
CA ILE A 122 -10.75 -9.58 8.24
C ILE A 122 -11.91 -9.64 7.24
N LEU A 123 -12.67 -8.54 7.15
CA LEU A 123 -13.69 -8.34 6.13
C LEU A 123 -13.32 -7.11 5.31
N LYS A 124 -13.31 -7.21 3.99
CA LYS A 124 -13.30 -6.07 3.09
C LYS A 124 -14.74 -5.63 2.85
N VAL A 125 -15.03 -4.39 3.20
CA VAL A 125 -16.39 -3.83 3.21
C VAL A 125 -16.37 -2.47 2.51
N ARG A 126 -17.33 -2.25 1.61
CA ARG A 126 -17.54 -0.94 0.98
C ARG A 126 -18.29 -0.01 1.93
N GLU A 127 -17.78 1.20 2.14
CA GLU A 127 -18.52 2.21 2.92
C GLU A 127 -19.73 2.75 2.15
N ALA A 128 -20.75 3.23 2.87
CA ALA A 128 -21.92 3.84 2.25
C ALA A 128 -21.78 5.37 2.31
N ILE A 129 -21.85 6.02 1.15
CA ILE A 129 -21.86 7.49 1.02
C ILE A 129 -23.08 7.92 0.18
N PRO A 130 -24.04 8.68 0.74
CA PRO A 130 -24.15 9.03 2.15
C PRO A 130 -24.60 7.82 2.99
N GLY A 131 -24.00 7.66 4.16
CA GLY A 131 -24.37 6.61 5.10
C GLY A 131 -25.66 6.92 5.87
N ARG A 132 -26.15 5.93 6.63
CA ARG A 132 -27.24 6.08 7.62
C ARG A 132 -26.76 5.91 9.06
N GLY A 133 -25.45 6.05 9.29
CA GLY A 133 -24.86 6.04 10.63
C GLY A 133 -25.32 7.25 11.45
N SER A 134 -25.38 7.12 12.77
CA SER A 134 -25.78 8.22 13.66
C SER A 134 -24.93 8.28 14.93
N GLN A 135 -24.53 9.50 15.31
CA GLN A 135 -23.80 9.80 16.56
C GLN A 135 -24.73 9.92 17.78
N ALA A 136 -26.05 9.94 17.58
CA ALA A 136 -27.05 10.17 18.64
C ALA A 136 -27.06 9.10 19.75
N ARG A 137 -26.28 8.03 19.61
CA ARG A 137 -26.24 6.90 20.54
C ARG A 137 -25.37 7.14 21.77
N GLY A 138 -24.53 8.18 21.78
CA GLY A 138 -23.75 8.66 22.94
C GLY A 138 -22.65 7.72 23.47
N TRP A 139 -22.73 6.42 23.21
CA TRP A 139 -21.77 5.42 23.66
C TRP A 139 -20.81 5.06 22.52
N SER A 140 -19.54 5.38 22.70
CA SER A 140 -18.53 5.40 21.64
C SER A 140 -17.48 4.31 21.85
N ASN A 141 -17.87 3.05 21.64
CA ASN A 141 -16.94 1.93 21.66
C ASN A 141 -16.48 1.56 20.25
N CYS A 142 -15.43 0.73 20.14
CA CYS A 142 -14.83 0.36 18.86
C CYS A 142 -15.85 -0.15 17.82
N ALA A 143 -16.83 -0.98 18.20
CA ALA A 143 -17.84 -1.47 17.26
C ALA A 143 -18.78 -0.37 16.76
N VAL A 144 -19.18 0.56 17.64
CA VAL A 144 -20.02 1.70 17.26
C VAL A 144 -19.27 2.66 16.34
N LEU A 145 -18.01 2.94 16.66
CA LEU A 145 -17.13 3.83 15.90
C LEU A 145 -16.86 3.29 14.50
N ILE A 146 -16.57 2.00 14.36
CA ILE A 146 -16.38 1.38 13.04
C ILE A 146 -17.71 1.28 12.28
N SER A 147 -18.83 0.97 12.95
CA SER A 147 -20.15 1.02 12.29
C SER A 147 -20.47 2.42 11.76
N PHE A 148 -20.11 3.47 12.51
CA PHE A 148 -20.32 4.86 12.10
C PHE A 148 -19.40 5.24 10.94
N LEU A 149 -18.12 4.86 10.98
CA LEU A 149 -17.16 5.02 9.89
C LEU A 149 -17.70 4.44 8.58
N LEU A 150 -18.27 3.23 8.63
CA LEU A 150 -18.84 2.56 7.45
C LEU A 150 -20.22 3.12 7.03
N GLY A 151 -20.75 4.13 7.71
CA GLY A 151 -22.08 4.67 7.43
C GLY A 151 -23.24 3.72 7.74
N ARG A 152 -23.03 2.73 8.61
CA ARG A 152 -24.03 1.69 8.93
C ARG A 152 -24.88 2.08 10.14
N SER A 153 -26.18 1.79 10.06
CA SER A 153 -27.15 2.05 11.13
C SER A 153 -27.28 0.91 12.15
N TYR A 154 -26.34 -0.04 12.18
CA TYR A 154 -26.45 -1.26 12.99
C TYR A 154 -26.64 -1.00 14.47
N TRP A 155 -27.51 -1.78 15.10
CA TRP A 155 -27.64 -1.82 16.55
C TRP A 155 -26.76 -2.94 17.12
N THR A 156 -25.47 -2.65 17.23
CA THR A 156 -24.46 -3.57 17.77
C THR A 156 -23.47 -2.81 18.65
N TRP A 157 -23.15 -3.41 19.80
CA TRP A 157 -22.26 -2.83 20.80
C TRP A 157 -21.00 -3.67 21.02
N THR A 158 -20.88 -4.79 20.30
CA THR A 158 -19.74 -5.70 20.42
C THR A 158 -19.08 -5.93 19.06
N PRO A 159 -17.74 -6.14 19.02
CA PRO A 159 -17.06 -6.48 17.79
C PRO A 159 -17.65 -7.74 17.13
N ASP A 160 -17.98 -8.77 17.90
CA ASP A 160 -18.60 -9.99 17.36
C ASP A 160 -19.98 -9.73 16.74
N GLY A 161 -20.80 -8.89 17.39
CA GLY A 161 -22.10 -8.49 16.84
C GLY A 161 -21.95 -7.70 15.54
N LEU A 162 -20.94 -6.82 15.45
CA LEU A 162 -20.64 -6.09 14.22
C LEU A 162 -20.15 -7.03 13.11
N TYR A 163 -19.25 -7.96 13.43
CA TYR A 163 -18.77 -8.97 12.47
C TYR A 163 -19.92 -9.75 11.85
N ARG A 164 -20.87 -10.25 12.66
CA ARG A 164 -22.03 -11.01 12.16
C ARG A 164 -22.92 -10.16 11.24
N ARG A 165 -23.07 -8.87 11.52
CA ARG A 165 -23.85 -7.94 10.67
C ARG A 165 -23.14 -7.67 9.35
N LEU A 166 -21.86 -7.33 9.39
CA LEU A 166 -21.07 -7.08 8.18
C LEU A 166 -20.97 -8.33 7.30
N LYS A 167 -20.71 -9.50 7.90
CA LYS A 167 -20.64 -10.78 7.17
C LYS A 167 -21.94 -11.14 6.44
N ALA A 168 -23.08 -10.66 6.93
CA ALA A 168 -24.37 -10.89 6.29
C ALA A 168 -24.67 -9.93 5.12
N GLU A 169 -23.83 -8.90 4.91
CA GLU A 169 -23.93 -8.03 3.73
C GLU A 169 -23.45 -8.77 2.48
N ALA A 170 -24.15 -8.58 1.35
CA ALA A 170 -23.81 -9.24 0.09
C ALA A 170 -22.46 -8.78 -0.48
N GLU A 171 -22.03 -7.54 -0.19
CA GLU A 171 -20.79 -6.95 -0.68
C GLU A 171 -19.59 -7.17 0.26
N ALA A 172 -19.80 -7.79 1.43
CA ALA A 172 -18.71 -8.03 2.38
C ALA A 172 -17.90 -9.28 1.97
N GLU A 173 -16.61 -9.08 1.73
CA GLU A 173 -15.69 -10.13 1.30
C GLU A 173 -14.77 -10.56 2.45
N PRO A 174 -14.74 -11.84 2.86
CA PRO A 174 -13.75 -12.32 3.81
C PRO A 174 -12.35 -12.33 3.19
N ILE A 175 -11.38 -11.77 3.91
CA ILE A 175 -9.99 -11.69 3.42
C ILE A 175 -9.15 -12.80 4.07
N GLU A 176 -8.59 -13.66 3.21
CA GLU A 176 -7.48 -14.53 3.57
C GLU A 176 -6.17 -13.78 3.37
N LEU A 177 -5.44 -13.53 4.46
CA LEU A 177 -4.30 -12.60 4.45
C LEU A 177 -3.19 -13.06 3.50
N THR A 178 -2.86 -14.34 3.51
CA THR A 178 -1.76 -14.88 2.69
C THR A 178 -2.03 -14.68 1.21
N GLN A 179 -3.25 -14.99 0.77
CA GLN A 179 -3.66 -14.83 -0.63
C GLN A 179 -3.70 -13.34 -1.00
N PHE A 180 -4.32 -12.51 -0.16
CA PHE A 180 -4.38 -11.06 -0.38
C PHE A 180 -2.99 -10.44 -0.54
N LEU A 181 -2.04 -10.79 0.34
CA LEU A 181 -0.68 -10.28 0.23
C LEU A 181 -0.03 -10.73 -1.06
N CYS A 182 -0.16 -12.00 -1.45
CA CYS A 182 0.38 -12.50 -2.72
C CYS A 182 -0.12 -11.69 -3.92
N ASP A 183 -1.44 -11.47 -3.98
CA ASP A 183 -2.08 -10.72 -5.07
C ASP A 183 -1.64 -9.25 -5.06
N HIS A 184 -1.55 -8.62 -3.88
CA HIS A 184 -1.08 -7.25 -3.72
C HIS A 184 0.37 -7.09 -4.16
N PHE A 185 1.27 -7.99 -3.72
CA PHE A 185 2.67 -8.01 -4.11
C PHE A 185 2.83 -8.15 -5.62
N GLN A 186 2.10 -9.07 -6.23
CA GLN A 186 2.09 -9.26 -7.68
C GLN A 186 1.59 -8.02 -8.41
N ALA A 187 0.47 -7.43 -7.98
CA ALA A 187 -0.13 -6.28 -8.64
C ALA A 187 0.81 -5.05 -8.62
N VAL A 188 1.34 -4.72 -7.44
CA VAL A 188 2.25 -3.58 -7.28
C VAL A 188 3.57 -3.81 -8.04
N ALA A 189 4.16 -5.01 -7.93
CA ALA A 189 5.38 -5.33 -8.67
C ALA A 189 5.19 -5.23 -10.19
N ASN A 190 4.08 -5.74 -10.73
CA ASN A 190 3.76 -5.62 -12.15
C ASN A 190 3.56 -4.17 -12.57
N ARG A 191 2.86 -3.36 -11.77
CA ARG A 191 2.65 -1.93 -12.10
C ARG A 191 3.97 -1.17 -12.18
N ILE A 192 4.86 -1.41 -11.22
CA ILE A 192 6.21 -0.82 -11.19
C ILE A 192 6.99 -1.28 -12.43
N ALA A 193 7.07 -2.60 -12.65
CA ALA A 193 7.80 -3.17 -13.77
C ALA A 193 7.27 -2.69 -15.12
N ASP A 194 5.96 -2.66 -15.34
CA ASP A 194 5.36 -2.21 -16.59
C ASP A 194 5.62 -0.72 -16.84
N LYS A 195 5.55 0.11 -15.79
CA LYS A 195 5.89 1.54 -15.90
C LYS A 195 7.36 1.72 -16.31
N THR A 196 8.26 0.95 -15.72
CA THR A 196 9.69 0.98 -16.07
C THR A 196 9.93 0.46 -17.49
N LEU A 197 9.36 -0.69 -17.84
CA LEU A 197 9.60 -1.37 -19.11
C LEU A 197 9.04 -0.59 -20.31
N LYS A 198 7.92 0.14 -20.14
CA LYS A 198 7.34 0.99 -21.18
C LYS A 198 8.23 2.18 -21.55
N LEU A 199 9.03 2.67 -20.61
CA LEU A 199 9.89 3.85 -20.81
C LEU A 199 11.24 3.50 -21.43
N LEU A 200 11.51 2.22 -21.65
CA LEU A 200 12.80 1.78 -22.16
C LEU A 200 12.82 1.76 -23.68
N PRO A 201 13.91 2.28 -24.30
CA PRO A 201 14.05 2.22 -25.74
C PRO A 201 14.02 0.77 -26.23
N ARG A 202 13.27 0.53 -27.30
CA ARG A 202 13.31 -0.74 -28.03
C ARG A 202 14.54 -0.69 -28.91
N ARG A 203 15.57 -1.44 -28.51
CA ARG A 203 16.86 -1.45 -29.20
C ARG A 203 16.67 -1.80 -30.68
N ASN A 204 16.89 -0.82 -31.56
CA ASN A 204 17.09 -1.04 -32.98
C ASN A 204 18.38 -0.38 -33.50
N GLU A 205 18.84 0.77 -32.95
CA GLU A 205 20.05 1.47 -33.47
C GLU A 205 20.96 2.16 -32.42
N GLU A 206 20.55 2.22 -31.15
CA GLU A 206 21.31 2.94 -30.11
C GLU A 206 22.59 2.20 -29.65
N PRO A 207 23.68 2.93 -29.32
CA PRO A 207 24.86 2.40 -28.67
C PRO A 207 24.55 1.64 -27.37
N LEU A 208 25.27 0.55 -27.09
CA LEU A 208 24.99 -0.30 -25.92
C LEU A 208 25.11 0.45 -24.60
N ASP A 209 26.07 1.35 -24.47
CA ASP A 209 26.26 2.18 -23.29
C ASP A 209 25.06 3.10 -23.04
N GLU A 210 24.51 3.72 -24.07
CA GLU A 210 23.28 4.52 -23.97
C GLU A 210 22.08 3.67 -23.55
N VAL A 211 21.92 2.49 -24.17
CA VAL A 211 20.83 1.56 -23.83
C VAL A 211 20.95 1.07 -22.37
N LEU A 212 22.16 0.70 -21.93
CA LEU A 212 22.40 0.26 -20.55
C LEU A 212 22.26 1.41 -19.55
N LEU A 213 22.57 2.64 -19.93
CA LEU A 213 22.36 3.83 -19.09
C LEU A 213 20.87 4.13 -18.93
N GLY A 214 20.10 4.08 -20.01
CA GLY A 214 18.63 4.18 -19.95
C GLY A 214 18.02 3.09 -19.08
N LEU A 215 18.44 1.84 -19.28
CA LEU A 215 18.03 0.70 -18.45
C LEU A 215 18.39 0.89 -16.98
N GLY A 216 19.64 1.22 -16.69
CA GLY A 216 20.13 1.39 -15.32
C GLY A 216 19.41 2.51 -14.59
N THR A 217 19.22 3.65 -15.26
CA THR A 217 18.48 4.81 -14.72
C THR A 217 17.03 4.45 -14.42
N ALA A 218 16.34 3.76 -15.33
CA ALA A 218 14.95 3.37 -15.16
C ALA A 218 14.77 2.33 -14.03
N VAL A 219 15.66 1.33 -13.98
CA VAL A 219 15.66 0.31 -12.92
C VAL A 219 15.93 0.95 -11.55
N MET A 220 16.89 1.86 -11.46
CA MET A 220 17.18 2.58 -10.22
C MET A 220 16.02 3.47 -9.79
N THR A 221 15.43 4.22 -10.72
CA THR A 221 14.25 5.06 -10.43
C THR A 221 13.09 4.23 -9.89
N ALA A 222 12.85 3.06 -10.49
CA ALA A 222 11.82 2.14 -10.03
C ALA A 222 12.13 1.58 -8.64
N MET A 223 13.35 1.09 -8.44
CA MET A 223 13.82 0.50 -7.19
C MET A 223 13.82 1.49 -6.01
N MET A 224 14.07 2.77 -6.28
CA MET A 224 14.13 3.85 -5.28
C MET A 224 12.77 4.53 -5.02
N SER A 225 11.71 4.10 -5.70
CA SER A 225 10.35 4.58 -5.43
C SER A 225 9.84 4.12 -4.06
N SER A 226 8.98 4.92 -3.42
CA SER A 226 8.39 4.56 -2.12
C SER A 226 7.72 3.19 -2.16
N SER A 227 6.94 2.93 -3.22
CA SER A 227 6.22 1.67 -3.37
C SER A 227 7.16 0.48 -3.51
N ALA A 228 8.24 0.59 -4.29
CA ALA A 228 9.22 -0.49 -4.42
C ALA A 228 9.99 -0.74 -3.11
N ILE A 229 10.34 0.31 -2.38
CA ILE A 229 11.03 0.21 -1.09
C ILE A 229 10.12 -0.43 -0.04
N SER A 230 8.88 0.02 0.07
CA SER A 230 7.87 -0.54 0.97
C SER A 230 7.62 -2.03 0.67
N LEU A 231 7.52 -2.38 -0.62
CA LEU A 231 7.36 -3.76 -1.07
C LEU A 231 8.59 -4.62 -0.74
N TYR A 232 9.79 -4.09 -0.95
CA TYR A 232 11.05 -4.75 -0.58
C TYR A 232 11.13 -4.98 0.94
N LYS A 233 10.87 -3.96 1.75
CA LYS A 233 10.88 -4.06 3.23
C LYS A 233 9.91 -5.13 3.72
N ALA A 234 8.69 -5.14 3.18
CA ALA A 234 7.67 -6.12 3.52
C ALA A 234 8.08 -7.54 3.09
N ALA A 235 8.58 -7.71 1.86
CA ALA A 235 9.04 -9.01 1.36
C ALA A 235 10.20 -9.57 2.19
N VAL A 236 11.15 -8.73 2.61
CA VAL A 236 12.27 -9.15 3.47
C VAL A 236 11.79 -9.51 4.88
N SER A 237 10.98 -8.64 5.49
CA SER A 237 10.59 -8.74 6.91
C SER A 237 9.66 -9.93 7.20
N ASP A 238 8.81 -10.30 6.25
CA ASP A 238 7.82 -11.37 6.46
C ASP A 238 8.01 -12.57 5.50
N SER A 239 9.16 -12.70 4.83
CA SER A 239 9.47 -13.77 3.87
C SER A 239 9.21 -15.19 4.41
N GLU A 240 9.56 -15.46 5.67
CA GLU A 240 9.34 -16.79 6.28
C GLU A 240 7.85 -17.13 6.42
N ARG A 241 7.02 -16.11 6.65
CA ARG A 241 5.58 -16.24 6.90
C ARG A 241 4.77 -16.20 5.60
N PHE A 242 5.14 -15.32 4.68
CA PHE A 242 4.44 -15.07 3.43
C PHE A 242 5.39 -15.34 2.24
N LYS A 243 5.81 -16.60 2.11
CA LYS A 243 6.78 -17.03 1.08
C LYS A 243 6.28 -16.74 -0.34
N ASP A 244 5.01 -17.03 -0.61
CA ASP A 244 4.41 -16.84 -1.94
C ASP A 244 4.36 -15.37 -2.34
N ALA A 245 4.06 -14.50 -1.37
CA ALA A 245 4.12 -13.05 -1.51
C ALA A 245 5.53 -12.53 -1.82
N ALA A 246 6.54 -12.98 -1.09
CA ALA A 246 7.94 -12.63 -1.37
C ALA A 246 8.41 -13.17 -2.73
N ALA A 247 7.96 -14.38 -3.11
CA ALA A 247 8.23 -14.97 -4.42
C ALA A 247 7.54 -14.20 -5.55
N ALA A 248 6.31 -13.73 -5.34
CA ALA A 248 5.58 -12.88 -6.27
C ALA A 248 6.34 -11.55 -6.49
N TYR A 249 6.77 -10.88 -5.43
CA TYR A 249 7.62 -9.70 -5.54
C TYR A 249 8.87 -9.95 -6.40
N TRP A 250 9.62 -11.02 -6.11
CA TRP A 250 10.82 -11.38 -6.86
C TRP A 250 10.54 -11.63 -8.35
N THR A 251 9.49 -12.41 -8.63
CA THR A 251 9.15 -12.89 -9.97
C THR A 251 8.62 -11.78 -10.86
N PHE A 252 7.71 -10.95 -10.33
CA PHE A 252 7.03 -9.91 -11.10
C PHE A 252 7.73 -8.55 -11.04
N GLY A 253 8.75 -8.38 -10.19
CA GLY A 253 9.55 -7.16 -10.10
C GLY A 253 11.00 -7.38 -10.55
N PRO A 254 11.96 -7.65 -9.63
CA PRO A 254 13.39 -7.73 -9.93
C PRO A 254 13.74 -8.68 -11.07
N LYS A 255 13.11 -9.85 -11.14
CA LYS A 255 13.38 -10.83 -12.20
C LYS A 255 13.08 -10.27 -13.59
N ARG A 256 11.97 -9.56 -13.78
CA ARG A 256 11.62 -8.95 -15.08
C ARG A 256 12.66 -7.94 -15.55
N ALA A 257 13.21 -7.14 -14.64
CA ALA A 257 14.29 -6.20 -14.97
C ALA A 257 15.56 -6.95 -15.40
N MET A 258 15.95 -8.00 -14.66
CA MET A 258 17.11 -8.83 -15.01
C MET A 258 16.94 -9.55 -16.34
N ASP A 259 15.74 -10.09 -16.62
CA ASP A 259 15.43 -10.77 -17.88
C ASP A 259 15.54 -9.78 -19.05
N ARG A 260 15.00 -8.55 -18.91
CA ARG A 260 15.15 -7.51 -19.93
C ARG A 260 16.59 -7.10 -20.19
N ILE A 261 17.41 -6.97 -19.15
CA ILE A 261 18.84 -6.68 -19.31
C ILE A 261 19.55 -7.87 -19.99
N CYS A 262 19.19 -9.11 -19.64
CA CYS A 262 19.73 -10.31 -20.28
C CYS A 262 19.50 -10.29 -21.79
N GLU A 263 18.27 -10.00 -22.24
CA GLU A 263 17.94 -9.87 -23.67
C GLU A 263 18.83 -8.85 -24.39
N VAL A 264 19.07 -7.69 -23.75
CA VAL A 264 19.93 -6.64 -24.31
C VAL A 264 21.38 -7.11 -24.42
N LEU A 265 21.89 -7.80 -23.40
CA LEU A 265 23.25 -8.34 -23.41
C LEU A 265 23.42 -9.47 -24.44
N GLU A 266 22.44 -10.36 -24.58
CA GLU A 266 22.44 -11.41 -25.61
C GLU A 266 22.49 -10.81 -27.01
N ASP A 267 21.66 -9.80 -27.26
CA ASP A 267 21.68 -9.12 -28.55
C ASP A 267 23.01 -8.39 -28.80
N ALA A 268 23.62 -7.82 -27.76
CA ALA A 268 24.91 -7.13 -27.88
C ALA A 268 26.05 -8.11 -28.17
N LYS A 269 26.01 -9.28 -27.52
CA LYS A 269 26.93 -10.39 -27.76
C LYS A 269 26.82 -10.90 -29.20
N ARG A 270 25.60 -11.03 -29.74
CA ARG A 270 25.39 -11.42 -31.16
C ARG A 270 26.01 -10.43 -32.14
N ARG A 271 26.05 -9.15 -31.79
CA ARG A 271 26.66 -8.08 -32.62
C ARG A 271 28.16 -7.88 -32.37
N GLY A 272 28.76 -8.66 -31.46
CA GLY A 272 30.19 -8.59 -31.15
C GLY A 272 30.62 -7.37 -30.33
N GLU A 273 29.67 -6.61 -29.78
CA GLU A 273 29.95 -5.40 -28.98
C GLU A 273 30.54 -5.74 -27.60
N ILE A 274 30.21 -6.91 -27.06
CA ILE A 274 30.69 -7.41 -25.77
C ILE A 274 31.10 -8.88 -25.88
N LYS A 275 31.98 -9.31 -24.96
CA LYS A 275 32.39 -10.70 -24.80
C LYS A 275 32.08 -11.16 -23.38
N VAL A 276 30.88 -11.71 -23.22
CA VAL A 276 30.37 -12.22 -21.95
C VAL A 276 30.04 -13.70 -22.10
N ASP A 277 30.45 -14.53 -21.13
CA ASP A 277 30.18 -15.98 -21.17
C ASP A 277 28.69 -16.27 -20.91
N ASP A 278 28.18 -15.83 -19.77
CA ASP A 278 26.78 -15.98 -19.32
C ASP A 278 26.09 -14.60 -19.20
N CYS A 279 25.17 -14.32 -20.12
CA CYS A 279 24.41 -13.06 -20.14
C CYS A 279 23.45 -12.94 -18.95
N ALA A 280 22.85 -14.05 -18.49
CA ALA A 280 21.94 -14.04 -17.36
C ALA A 280 22.67 -13.72 -16.06
N LEU A 281 23.84 -14.34 -15.84
CA LEU A 281 24.70 -14.01 -14.71
C LEU A 281 25.19 -12.56 -14.77
N SER A 282 25.52 -12.06 -15.96
CA SER A 282 25.98 -10.69 -16.14
C SER A 282 24.87 -9.66 -15.92
N ALA A 283 23.63 -9.96 -16.31
CA ALA A 283 22.46 -9.14 -15.98
C ALA A 283 22.25 -9.07 -14.46
N ARG A 284 22.35 -10.22 -13.75
CA ARG A 284 22.28 -10.25 -12.27
C ARG A 284 23.37 -9.37 -11.63
N ARG A 285 24.60 -9.45 -12.14
CA ARG A 285 25.73 -8.62 -11.67
C ARG A 285 25.49 -7.14 -11.93
N PHE A 286 25.01 -6.78 -13.11
CA PHE A 286 24.68 -5.39 -13.45
C PHE A 286 23.64 -4.81 -12.49
N VAL A 287 22.52 -5.51 -12.24
CA VAL A 287 21.51 -5.07 -11.27
C VAL A 287 22.05 -5.01 -9.85
N ALA A 288 22.95 -5.93 -9.46
CA ALA A 288 23.59 -5.88 -8.16
C ALA A 288 24.48 -4.64 -7.99
N MET A 289 25.22 -4.23 -9.03
CA MET A 289 26.02 -3.01 -9.01
C MET A 289 25.17 -1.74 -8.99
N LEU A 290 24.03 -1.73 -9.71
CA LEU A 290 23.06 -0.63 -9.64
C LEU A 290 22.55 -0.46 -8.21
N ARG A 291 22.07 -1.54 -7.59
CA ARG A 291 21.58 -1.52 -6.21
C ARG A 291 22.65 -1.02 -5.24
N GLY A 292 23.85 -1.59 -5.35
CA GLY A 292 24.97 -1.35 -4.43
C GLY A 292 24.53 -1.37 -2.96
N ASP A 293 25.20 -0.56 -2.16
CA ASP A 293 24.79 -0.27 -0.78
C ASP A 293 23.71 0.82 -0.72
N LEU A 294 23.46 1.52 -1.84
CA LEU A 294 22.52 2.64 -1.92
C LEU A 294 21.09 2.24 -1.53
N LEU A 295 20.61 1.07 -1.96
CA LEU A 295 19.31 0.56 -1.49
C LEU A 295 19.31 0.30 0.03
N LEU A 296 20.41 -0.24 0.57
CA LEU A 296 20.50 -0.55 2.00
C LEU A 296 20.51 0.72 2.84
N GLU A 297 21.24 1.76 2.43
CA GLU A 297 21.25 3.05 3.12
C GLU A 297 19.84 3.66 3.20
N VAL A 298 19.07 3.58 2.11
CA VAL A 298 17.67 4.05 2.08
C VAL A 298 16.78 3.18 2.96
N VAL A 299 16.89 1.85 2.87
CA VAL A 299 16.08 0.91 3.66
C VAL A 299 16.35 1.06 5.16
N PHE A 300 17.60 1.28 5.56
CA PHE A 300 18.02 1.53 6.93
C PHE A 300 17.71 2.94 7.43
N GLY A 301 17.21 3.82 6.56
CA GLY A 301 16.90 5.21 6.92
C GLY A 301 18.14 6.07 7.18
N LEU A 302 19.30 5.65 6.67
CA LEU A 302 20.55 6.42 6.75
C LEU A 302 20.54 7.61 5.78
N ARG A 303 19.66 7.57 4.78
CA ARG A 303 19.45 8.64 3.80
C ARG A 303 18.06 8.60 3.20
N ALA A 304 17.68 9.70 2.55
CA ALA A 304 16.54 9.75 1.64
C ALA A 304 16.86 9.05 0.30
N SER A 305 15.81 8.67 -0.43
CA SER A 305 15.93 8.17 -1.81
C SER A 305 16.70 9.18 -2.67
N PRO A 306 17.64 8.71 -3.52
CA PRO A 306 18.42 9.58 -4.39
C PRO A 306 17.51 10.35 -5.36
N ASN A 307 17.85 11.60 -5.63
CA ASN A 307 17.14 12.39 -6.63
C ASN A 307 17.49 11.91 -8.07
N PRO A 308 16.77 12.34 -9.12
CA PRO A 308 17.00 11.87 -10.49
C PRO A 308 18.44 12.09 -11.01
N VAL A 309 19.12 13.17 -10.59
CA VAL A 309 20.49 13.46 -11.01
C VAL A 309 21.47 12.48 -10.36
N GLU A 310 21.33 12.23 -9.06
CA GLU A 310 22.12 11.22 -8.35
C GLU A 310 21.94 9.83 -8.95
N ILE A 311 20.70 9.44 -9.27
CA ILE A 311 20.39 8.18 -9.93
C ILE A 311 21.12 8.08 -11.28
N HIS A 312 21.06 9.13 -12.10
CA HIS A 312 21.70 9.14 -13.42
C HIS A 312 23.22 9.03 -13.32
N VAL A 313 23.85 9.82 -12.45
CA VAL A 313 25.31 9.78 -12.23
C VAL A 313 25.76 8.41 -11.73
N HIS A 314 25.01 7.82 -10.79
CA HIS A 314 25.29 6.47 -10.28
C HIS A 314 25.17 5.42 -11.39
N ALA A 315 24.08 5.45 -12.16
CA ALA A 315 23.88 4.53 -13.28
C ALA A 315 25.00 4.65 -14.33
N MET A 316 25.41 5.87 -14.68
CA MET A 316 26.52 6.12 -15.60
C MET A 316 27.84 5.50 -15.12
N SER A 317 28.16 5.65 -13.83
CA SER A 317 29.34 5.04 -13.22
C SER A 317 29.28 3.50 -13.30
N VAL A 318 28.13 2.90 -12.98
CA VAL A 318 27.91 1.45 -13.03
C VAL A 318 28.03 0.92 -14.46
N VAL A 319 27.47 1.61 -15.45
CA VAL A 319 27.57 1.23 -16.88
C VAL A 319 29.02 1.25 -17.34
N ALA A 320 29.76 2.32 -17.04
CA ALA A 320 31.17 2.42 -17.40
C ALA A 320 32.02 1.32 -16.75
N MET A 321 31.72 0.93 -15.51
CA MET A 321 32.40 -0.18 -14.83
C MET A 321 32.03 -1.54 -15.45
N PHE A 322 30.74 -1.76 -15.72
CA PHE A 322 30.24 -2.99 -16.31
C PHE A 322 30.84 -3.23 -17.70
N LEU A 323 30.83 -2.22 -18.58
CA LEU A 323 31.34 -2.35 -19.94
C LEU A 323 32.86 -2.58 -19.98
N ARG A 324 33.63 -1.98 -19.06
CA ARG A 324 35.06 -2.28 -18.93
C ARG A 324 35.33 -3.76 -18.63
N GLY A 325 34.46 -4.41 -17.85
CA GLY A 325 34.56 -5.85 -17.56
C GLY A 325 33.95 -6.74 -18.64
N ALA A 326 33.01 -6.23 -19.44
CA ALA A 326 32.30 -6.98 -20.49
C ALA A 326 32.98 -6.91 -21.87
N CYS A 327 33.79 -5.89 -22.12
CA CYS A 327 34.57 -5.77 -23.35
C CYS A 327 35.81 -6.69 -23.31
N PRO A 328 36.26 -7.21 -24.45
CA PRO A 328 37.49 -8.00 -24.50
C PRO A 328 38.63 -7.16 -23.94
N ALA A 329 39.27 -7.63 -22.86
CA ALA A 329 40.54 -7.06 -22.45
C ALA A 329 41.50 -7.21 -23.63
N GLY A 330 41.89 -6.08 -24.22
CA GLY A 330 43.12 -6.01 -24.99
C GLY A 330 44.21 -6.55 -24.07
N ARG A 331 44.66 -7.77 -24.37
CA ARG A 331 45.72 -8.54 -23.73
C ARG A 331 46.43 -7.75 -22.61
N LEU A 332 46.10 -8.03 -21.35
CA LEU A 332 46.97 -7.67 -20.23
C LEU A 332 48.33 -8.28 -20.56
N GLN A 333 49.26 -7.47 -21.07
CA GLN A 333 50.66 -7.86 -21.19
C GLN A 333 51.11 -8.06 -19.75
N LEU A 334 51.19 -9.32 -19.34
CA LEU A 334 52.00 -9.71 -18.21
C LEU A 334 53.42 -9.22 -18.52
N VAL A 335 53.78 -8.08 -17.93
CA VAL A 335 55.16 -7.67 -17.81
C VAL A 335 55.82 -8.73 -16.94
N ARG A 336 56.49 -9.69 -17.57
CA ARG A 336 57.50 -10.50 -16.91
C ARG A 336 58.60 -9.53 -16.50
N VAL A 337 58.60 -9.10 -15.24
CA VAL A 337 59.80 -8.55 -14.63
C VAL A 337 60.71 -9.74 -14.36
N GLY A 338 61.62 -9.99 -15.29
CA GLY A 338 62.76 -10.87 -15.07
C GLY A 338 63.88 -10.06 -14.46
N THR A 339 64.37 -10.54 -13.32
CA THR A 339 65.79 -10.86 -13.04
C THR A 339 65.81 -11.80 -11.84
#